data_AF-A0A6C0DKC6-F1
#
_entry.id   AF-A0A6C0DKC6-F1
#
_cell.length_a   1.000
_cell.length_b   1.000
_cell.length_c   1.000
_cell.angle_alpha   90.00
_cell.angle_beta   90.00
_cell.angle_gamma   90.00
#
_symmetry.space_group_name_H-M   'P 1'
#
loop_
_entity.id
_entity.type
_entity.pdbx_description
1 polymer ?
#
loop_
_entity_poly.entity_id
_entity_poly.type
_entity_poly.pdbx_seq_one_letter_code
_entity_poly.pdbx_strand_id
1 'polypeptide(L)'
;MDLLSVKTPMELNEDKFLHLQNVIKIKRDMLINKQKKIKQLVKQNHFLNDIKNDYIRFNNYTIKQKQDQITALELLKKYIHDLTVSGNLSDNNLKDALYEQNKIKKELRSIKLGLDRLMNETNEMDTNLLHHL
;
A
#
# COMPACT_ATOMS: atom_id res chain seq x y z
N MET A 1 -45.61 -58.72 -12.05
CA MET A 1 -45.16 -58.36 -13.42
C MET A 1 -45.31 -56.86 -13.53
N ASP A 2 -44.26 -56.11 -13.19
CA ASP A 2 -44.25 -54.67 -13.40
C ASP A 2 -44.03 -54.42 -14.88
N LEU A 3 -45.09 -53.99 -15.56
CA LEU A 3 -45.00 -53.41 -16.89
C LEU A 3 -44.19 -52.11 -16.74
N LEU A 4 -42.90 -52.18 -17.09
CA LEU A 4 -42.11 -50.98 -17.33
C LEU A 4 -42.78 -50.21 -18.48
N SER A 5 -43.58 -49.21 -18.12
CA SER A 5 -44.21 -48.30 -19.07
C SER A 5 -43.10 -47.56 -19.83
N VAL A 6 -42.89 -47.93 -21.09
CA VAL A 6 -41.93 -47.28 -21.97
C VAL A 6 -42.54 -45.94 -22.38
N LYS A 7 -41.92 -44.84 -21.93
CA LYS A 7 -42.36 -43.47 -22.27
C LYS A 7 -42.47 -43.29 -23.78
N THR A 8 -43.52 -42.62 -24.20
CA THR A 8 -43.73 -42.26 -25.60
C THR A 8 -42.67 -41.24 -26.06
N PRO A 9 -42.37 -41.16 -27.37
CA PRO A 9 -41.43 -40.16 -27.90
C PRO A 9 -41.79 -38.71 -27.56
N MET A 10 -43.08 -38.41 -27.38
CA MET A 10 -43.57 -37.09 -27.01
C MET A 10 -43.27 -36.76 -25.54
N GLU A 11 -43.51 -37.70 -24.63
CA GLU A 11 -43.15 -37.57 -23.20
C GLU A 11 -41.63 -37.42 -22.99
N LEU A 12 -40.82 -38.15 -23.77
CA LEU A 12 -39.36 -38.01 -23.74
C LEU A 12 -38.88 -36.63 -24.21
N ASN A 13 -39.57 -36.02 -25.18
CA ASN A 13 -39.24 -34.68 -25.65
C ASN A 13 -39.68 -33.60 -24.65
N GLU A 14 -40.82 -33.80 -23.98
CA GLU A 14 -41.31 -32.89 -22.94
C GLU A 14 -40.39 -32.90 -21.71
N ASP A 15 -39.93 -34.08 -21.28
CA ASP A 15 -38.92 -34.22 -20.21
C ASP A 15 -37.62 -33.47 -20.56
N LYS A 16 -37.11 -33.63 -21.79
CA LYS A 16 -35.90 -32.94 -22.26
C LYS A 16 -36.09 -31.43 -22.30
N PHE A 17 -37.26 -30.97 -22.74
CA PHE A 17 -37.58 -29.55 -22.78
C PHE A 17 -37.65 -28.95 -21.38
N LEU A 18 -38.30 -29.64 -20.43
CA LEU A 18 -38.37 -29.24 -19.03
C LEU A 18 -36.97 -29.21 -18.39
N HIS A 19 -36.15 -30.23 -18.67
CA HIS A 19 -34.76 -30.26 -18.21
C HIS A 19 -33.96 -29.07 -18.76
N LEU A 20 -34.08 -28.77 -20.05
CA LEU A 20 -33.39 -27.64 -20.67
C LEU A 20 -33.81 -26.30 -20.06
N GLN A 21 -35.12 -26.10 -19.81
CA GLN A 21 -35.62 -24.91 -19.13
C GLN A 21 -35.01 -24.77 -17.73
N ASN A 22 -34.92 -25.86 -16.97
CA ASN A 22 -34.31 -25.85 -15.65
C ASN A 22 -32.81 -25.50 -15.71
N VAL A 23 -32.07 -26.08 -16.65
CA VAL A 23 -30.64 -25.75 -16.86
C VAL A 23 -30.47 -24.28 -17.25
N ILE A 24 -31.33 -23.74 -18.12
CA ILE A 24 -31.32 -22.32 -18.49
C ILE A 24 -31.55 -21.43 -17.26
N LYS A 25 -32.54 -21.78 -16.43
CA LYS A 25 -32.82 -21.04 -15.19
C LYS A 25 -31.61 -21.05 -14.24
N ILE A 26 -31.04 -22.22 -13.97
CA ILE A 26 -29.85 -22.37 -13.11
C ILE A 26 -28.68 -21.54 -13.65
N LYS A 27 -28.42 -21.58 -14.96
CA LYS A 27 -27.34 -20.79 -15.57
C LYS A 27 -27.59 -19.28 -15.46
N ARG A 28 -28.83 -18.82 -15.63
CA ARG A 28 -29.20 -17.41 -15.45
C ARG A 28 -28.95 -16.96 -14.01
N ASP A 29 -29.41 -17.74 -13.03
CA ASP A 29 -29.21 -17.43 -11.61
C ASP A 29 -27.71 -17.40 -11.26
N MET A 30 -26.93 -18.35 -11.79
CA MET A 30 -25.48 -18.37 -11.65
C MET A 30 -24.82 -17.11 -12.22
N LEU A 31 -25.21 -16.67 -13.42
CA LEU A 31 -24.67 -15.46 -14.04
C LEU A 31 -24.99 -14.20 -13.22
N ILE A 32 -26.22 -14.07 -12.73
CA ILE A 32 -26.64 -12.96 -11.86
C ILE A 32 -25.79 -12.95 -10.58
N ASN A 33 -25.59 -14.12 -9.96
CA ASN A 33 -24.78 -14.22 -8.74
C ASN A 33 -23.31 -13.89 -9.00
N LYS A 34 -22.74 -14.33 -10.12
CA LYS A 34 -21.39 -13.93 -10.54
C LYS A 34 -21.28 -12.41 -10.74
N GLN A 35 -22.27 -11.80 -11.40
CA GLN A 35 -22.28 -10.35 -11.59
C GLN A 35 -22.34 -9.59 -10.25
N LYS A 36 -23.16 -10.05 -9.30
CA LYS A 36 -23.20 -9.49 -7.94
C LYS A 36 -21.85 -9.59 -7.24
N LYS A 37 -21.18 -10.75 -7.33
CA LYS A 37 -19.86 -10.97 -6.76
C LYS A 37 -18.80 -10.06 -7.39
N ILE A 38 -18.79 -9.93 -8.71
CA ILE A 38 -17.88 -9.02 -9.43
C ILE A 38 -18.09 -7.57 -8.96
N LYS A 39 -19.35 -7.12 -8.84
CA LYS A 39 -19.63 -5.77 -8.31
C LYS A 39 -19.07 -5.55 -6.90
N GLN A 40 -19.13 -6.56 -6.04
CA GLN A 40 -18.55 -6.48 -4.70
C GLN A 40 -17.02 -6.43 -4.75
N LEU A 41 -16.39 -7.27 -5.57
CA LEU A 41 -14.93 -7.29 -5.73
C LEU A 41 -14.41 -5.96 -6.28
N VAL A 42 -15.11 -5.36 -7.25
CA VAL A 42 -14.74 -4.04 -7.79
C VAL A 42 -14.78 -2.96 -6.70
N LYS A 43 -15.82 -2.97 -5.83
CA LYS A 43 -15.89 -2.04 -4.70
C LYS A 43 -14.74 -2.24 -3.71
N GLN A 44 -14.42 -3.49 -3.40
CA GLN A 44 -13.29 -3.82 -2.52
C GLN A 44 -11.95 -3.37 -3.13
N ASN A 45 -11.75 -3.58 -4.43
CA ASN A 45 -10.56 -3.12 -5.13
C ASN A 45 -10.42 -1.60 -5.13
N HIS A 46 -11.52 -0.86 -5.35
CA HIS A 46 -11.49 0.61 -5.23
C HIS A 46 -11.09 1.04 -3.81
N PHE A 47 -11.71 0.45 -2.79
CA PHE A 47 -11.38 0.75 -1.40
C PHE A 47 -9.91 0.44 -1.07
N LEU A 48 -9.38 -0.70 -1.50
CA LEU A 48 -7.98 -1.06 -1.30
C LEU A 48 -7.03 -0.10 -2.04
N ASN A 49 -7.42 0.35 -3.24
CA ASN A 49 -6.65 1.34 -3.99
C ASN A 49 -6.64 2.71 -3.29
N ASP A 50 -7.77 3.11 -2.71
CA ASP A 50 -7.87 4.36 -1.93
C ASP A 50 -6.98 4.27 -0.67
N ILE A 51 -7.06 3.17 0.09
CA ILE A 51 -6.17 2.92 1.23
C ILE A 51 -4.70 3.00 0.80
N LYS A 52 -4.33 2.32 -0.28
CA LYS A 52 -2.96 2.34 -0.81
C LYS A 52 -2.51 3.78 -1.12
N ASN A 53 -3.35 4.56 -1.79
CA ASN A 53 -3.05 5.94 -2.12
C ASN A 53 -2.87 6.80 -0.85
N ASP A 54 -3.65 6.55 0.19
CA ASP A 54 -3.53 7.24 1.47
C ASP A 54 -2.19 6.93 2.15
N TYR A 55 -1.76 5.66 2.14
CA TYR A 55 -0.45 5.25 2.65
C TYR A 55 0.69 5.91 1.87
N ILE A 56 0.62 5.93 0.53
CA ILE A 56 1.62 6.59 -0.31
C ILE A 56 1.71 8.08 0.05
N ARG A 57 0.57 8.78 0.19
CA ARG A 57 0.56 10.20 0.56
C ARG A 57 1.18 10.44 1.94
N PHE A 58 0.83 9.62 2.93
CA PHE A 58 1.38 9.72 4.28
C PHE A 58 2.90 9.47 4.31
N ASN A 59 3.36 8.46 3.57
CA ASN A 59 4.76 8.13 3.47
C ASN A 59 5.56 9.26 2.80
N ASN A 60 5.08 9.79 1.68
CA ASN A 60 5.69 10.93 1.00
C ASN A 60 5.77 12.17 1.90
N TYR A 61 4.72 12.45 2.69
CA TYR A 61 4.73 13.52 3.68
C TYR A 61 5.80 13.28 4.76
N THR A 62 5.90 12.05 5.27
CA THR A 62 6.91 11.66 6.26
C THR A 62 8.34 11.83 5.73
N ILE A 63 8.59 11.40 4.50
CA ILE A 63 9.88 11.57 3.82
C ILE A 63 10.23 13.07 3.74
N LYS A 64 9.29 13.90 3.30
CA LYS A 64 9.49 15.35 3.22
C LYS A 64 9.84 15.95 4.59
N GLN A 65 9.08 15.63 5.64
CA GLN A 65 9.36 16.13 6.99
C GLN A 65 10.76 15.74 7.49
N LYS A 66 11.20 14.51 7.23
CA LYS A 66 12.56 14.06 7.59
C LYS A 66 13.64 14.79 6.80
N GLN A 67 13.40 15.09 5.52
CA GLN A 67 14.32 15.88 4.72
C GLN A 67 14.43 17.34 5.21
N ASP A 68 13.30 17.93 5.59
CA ASP A 68 13.27 19.26 6.20
C ASP A 68 14.01 19.26 7.56
N GLN A 69 13.85 18.21 8.36
CA GLN A 69 14.59 18.02 9.62
C GLN A 69 16.11 17.90 9.40
N ILE A 70 16.56 17.18 8.37
CA ILE A 70 17.98 17.11 7.99
C ILE A 70 18.50 18.51 7.67
N THR A 71 17.76 19.27 6.86
CA THR A 71 18.16 20.63 6.46
C THR A 71 18.31 21.56 7.67
N ALA A 72 17.35 21.52 8.60
CA ALA A 72 17.41 22.30 9.84
C ALA A 72 18.59 21.89 10.74
N LEU A 73 18.85 20.60 10.89
CA LEU A 73 19.98 20.09 11.68
C LEU A 73 21.33 20.43 11.03
N GLU A 74 21.43 20.42 9.71
CA GLU A 74 22.64 20.84 9.00
C GLU A 74 22.91 22.34 9.16
N LEU A 75 21.86 23.17 9.15
CA LEU A 75 21.97 24.60 9.47
C LEU A 75 22.46 24.81 10.91
N LEU A 76 21.87 24.12 11.88
CA LEU A 76 22.28 24.22 13.29
C LEU A 76 23.73 23.74 13.49
N LYS A 77 24.11 22.64 12.84
CA LYS A 77 25.49 22.13 12.86
C LYS A 77 26.48 23.16 12.31
N LYS A 78 26.12 23.84 11.21
CA LYS A 78 26.94 24.91 10.61
C LYS A 78 27.06 26.10 11.56
N TYR A 79 25.95 26.58 12.12
CA TYR A 79 25.98 27.69 13.08
C TYR A 79 26.87 27.40 14.30
N ILE A 80 26.77 26.20 14.87
CA ILE A 80 27.62 25.77 15.99
C ILE A 80 29.10 25.69 15.57
N HIS A 81 29.37 25.23 14.35
CA HIS A 81 30.72 25.20 13.80
C HIS A 81 31.29 26.61 13.63
N ASP A 82 30.51 27.53 13.05
CA ASP A 82 30.93 28.92 12.84
C ASP A 82 31.21 29.59 14.21
N LEU A 83 30.34 29.41 15.20
CA LEU A 83 30.56 29.90 16.58
C LEU A 83 31.84 29.37 17.22
N THR A 84 32.19 28.10 16.98
CA THR A 84 33.40 27.49 17.54
C THR A 84 34.68 27.95 16.85
N VAL A 85 34.61 28.35 15.58
CA VAL A 85 35.77 28.85 14.81
C VAL A 85 35.95 30.36 14.96
N SER A 86 34.86 31.13 15.00
CA SER A 86 34.90 32.60 14.99
C SER A 86 34.78 33.25 16.37
N GLY A 87 34.40 32.50 17.40
CA GLY A 87 34.16 33.02 18.75
C GLY A 87 35.37 32.89 19.67
N ASN A 88 35.65 33.94 20.45
CA ASN A 88 36.44 33.82 21.69
C ASN A 88 35.62 33.08 22.77
N LEU A 89 35.23 31.83 22.48
CA LEU A 89 34.51 30.99 23.42
C LEU A 89 35.47 30.58 24.54
N SER A 90 34.96 30.60 25.78
CA SER A 90 35.67 29.95 26.89
C SER A 90 35.78 28.43 26.63
N ASP A 91 36.77 27.77 27.24
CA ASP A 91 36.96 26.33 27.11
C ASP A 91 35.70 25.51 27.44
N ASN A 92 34.89 26.00 28.39
CA ASN A 92 33.61 25.37 28.75
C ASN A 92 32.58 25.50 27.63
N ASN A 93 32.42 26.70 27.05
CA ASN A 93 31.49 26.92 25.94
C ASN A 93 31.90 26.14 24.68
N LEU A 94 33.21 25.98 24.45
CA LEU A 94 33.75 25.16 23.37
C LEU A 94 33.39 23.69 23.56
N LYS A 95 33.55 23.15 24.78
CA LYS A 95 33.15 21.77 25.12
C LYS A 95 31.66 21.54 24.89
N ASP A 96 30.82 22.45 25.35
CA ASP A 96 29.37 22.35 25.21
C ASP A 96 28.95 22.39 23.74
N ALA A 97 29.54 23.29 22.94
CA ALA A 97 29.29 23.37 21.51
C ALA A 97 29.71 22.08 20.77
N LEU A 98 30.86 21.50 21.10
CA LEU A 98 31.31 20.23 20.53
C LEU A 98 30.40 19.06 20.94
N TYR A 99 29.90 19.06 22.16
CA TYR A 99 28.95 18.06 22.65
C TYR A 99 27.64 18.12 21.86
N GLU A 100 27.04 19.31 21.72
CA GLU A 100 25.82 19.50 20.94
C GLU A 100 26.01 19.18 19.46
N GLN A 101 27.15 19.56 18.87
CA GLN A 101 27.47 19.19 17.48
C GLN A 101 27.51 17.66 17.29
N ASN A 102 28.05 16.92 18.26
CA ASN A 102 28.10 15.46 18.19
C ASN A 102 26.72 14.82 18.36
N LYS A 103 25.86 15.40 19.20
CA LYS A 103 24.46 14.98 19.34
C LYS A 103 23.70 15.16 18.02
N ILE A 104 23.85 16.32 17.38
CA ILE A 104 23.26 16.61 16.07
C ILE A 104 23.75 15.61 15.00
N LYS A 105 25.05 15.29 14.98
CA LYS A 105 25.61 14.29 14.04
C LYS A 105 24.99 12.91 14.23
N LYS A 106 24.78 12.48 15.49
CA LYS A 106 24.13 11.19 15.78
C LYS A 106 22.68 11.18 15.29
N GLU A 107 21.96 12.27 15.54
CA GLU A 107 20.57 12.40 15.10
C GLU A 107 20.43 12.39 13.58
N LEU A 108 21.29 13.12 12.88
CA LEU A 108 21.37 13.10 11.41
C LEU A 108 21.58 11.70 10.86
N ARG A 109 22.46 10.89 11.46
CA ARG A 109 22.67 9.49 11.06
C ARG A 109 21.41 8.66 11.27
N SER A 110 20.75 8.82 12.41
CA SER A 110 19.49 8.11 12.72
C SER A 110 18.39 8.44 11.70
N ILE A 111 18.20 9.73 11.39
CA ILE A 111 17.18 10.18 10.44
C ILE A 111 17.49 9.67 9.02
N LYS A 112 18.75 9.75 8.57
CA LYS A 112 19.18 9.27 7.24
C LYS A 112 18.94 7.76 7.09
N LEU A 113 19.32 6.96 8.09
CA LEU A 113 19.04 5.52 8.10
C LEU A 113 17.53 5.22 8.06
N GLY A 114 16.73 6.02 8.76
CA GLY A 114 15.27 5.91 8.71
C GLY A 114 14.70 6.24 7.33
N LEU A 115 15.21 7.27 6.66
CA LEU A 115 14.82 7.63 5.30
C LEU A 115 15.19 6.54 4.28
N ASP A 116 16.40 6.01 4.35
CA ASP A 116 16.86 4.96 3.43
C ASP A 116 15.93 3.73 3.50
N ARG A 117 15.49 3.35 4.71
CA ARG A 117 14.52 2.26 4.90
C ARG A 117 13.16 2.59 4.26
N LEU A 118 12.61 3.77 4.55
CA LEU A 118 11.32 4.20 3.99
C LEU A 118 11.35 4.27 2.46
N MET A 119 12.44 4.76 1.86
CA MET A 119 12.59 4.83 0.40
C MET A 119 12.67 3.43 -0.22
N ASN A 120 13.38 2.49 0.40
CA ASN A 120 13.46 1.11 -0.09
C ASN A 120 12.10 0.41 -0.05
N GLU A 121 11.36 0.54 1.06
CA GLU A 121 10.00 -0.02 1.19
C GLU A 121 9.02 0.58 0.17
N THR A 122 9.18 1.85 -0.17
CA THR A 122 8.34 2.52 -1.18
C THR A 122 8.60 1.99 -2.59
N ASN A 123 9.87 1.79 -2.96
CA ASN A 123 10.24 1.27 -4.28
C ASN A 123 9.78 -0.19 -4.50
N GLU A 124 9.71 -1.00 -3.44
CA GLU A 124 9.15 -2.35 -3.49
C GLU A 124 7.62 -2.35 -3.75
N MET A 125 6.90 -1.36 -3.24
CA MET A 125 5.47 -1.20 -3.54
C MET A 125 5.22 -0.82 -5.01
N ASP A 126 6.07 0.03 -5.58
CA ASP A 126 5.96 0.48 -6.97
C ASP A 126 6.37 -0.58 -8.00
N THR A 127 7.32 -1.46 -7.68
CA THR A 127 7.79 -2.51 -8.62
C THR A 127 6.80 -3.66 -8.77
N ASN A 128 6.04 -3.99 -7.72
CA ASN A 128 4.97 -5.00 -7.81
C ASN A 128 3.80 -4.57 -8.73
N LEU A 129 3.67 -3.29 -9.08
CA LEU A 129 2.66 -2.78 -10.02
C LEU A 129 2.97 -3.12 -11.48
N LEU A 130 4.24 -3.33 -11.86
CA LEU A 130 4.64 -3.60 -13.25
C LEU A 130 4.52 -5.09 -13.63
N HIS A 131 4.40 -6.00 -12.67
CA HIS A 131 4.27 -7.44 -12.93
C HIS A 131 2.82 -7.95 -13.03
N HIS A 132 1.83 -7.06 -12.88
CA HIS A 132 0.41 -7.42 -12.95
C HIS A 132 -0.39 -6.65 -14.02
N LEU A 133 0.29 -5.88 -14.87
CA LEU A 133 -0.24 -5.34 -16.13
C LEU A 133 0.26 -6.18 -17.31
#